data_AF-A0A1I5K605-F1
#
_entry.id   AF-A0A1I5K605-F1
#
_cell.length_a   1.000
_cell.length_b   1.000
_cell.length_c   1.000
_cell.angle_alpha   90.00
_cell.angle_beta   90.00
_cell.angle_gamma   90.00
#
_symmetry.space_group_name_H-M   'P 1'
#
loop_
_entity.id
_entity.type
_entity.pdbx_description
1 polymer ?
#
loop_
_entity_poly.entity_id
_entity_poly.type
_entity_poly.pdbx_seq_one_letter_code
_entity_poly.pdbx_strand_id
1 'polypeptide(L)' 'MRPRTVLDWIAFVLLLVGAFAWAAFVTDVNVLDRALEPIADPLDDVVFVLIGLAGLYWIGRVAVGDRAPRR' A
#
# COMPACT_ATOMS: atom_id res chain seq x y z
N MET A 1 0.04 -15.89 -2.44
CA MET A 1 0.51 -16.26 -1.08
C MET A 1 -0.43 -15.66 -0.04
N ARG A 2 -0.78 -16.39 1.03
CA ARG A 2 -1.66 -15.88 2.10
C ARG A 2 -0.83 -15.14 3.17
N PRO A 3 -1.32 -14.05 3.77
CA PRO A 3 -0.72 -13.44 4.96
C PRO A 3 -0.66 -14.45 6.11
N ARG A 4 0.47 -14.53 6.80
CA ARG A 4 0.72 -15.48 7.91
C ARG A 4 1.22 -14.78 9.17
N THR A 5 1.89 -13.64 9.03
CA THR A 5 2.42 -12.85 10.14
C THR A 5 1.67 -11.52 10.28
N VAL A 6 1.82 -10.85 11.43
CA VAL A 6 1.27 -9.50 11.64
C VAL A 6 1.81 -8.52 10.59
N LEU A 7 3.10 -8.61 10.25
CA LEU A 7 3.72 -7.77 9.23
C LEU A 7 3.10 -8.00 7.85
N ASP A 8 2.78 -9.25 7.50
CA ASP A 8 2.10 -9.56 6.24
C ASP A 8 0.73 -8.92 6.15
N TRP A 9 -0.01 -8.93 7.27
CA TRP A 9 -1.33 -8.33 7.35
C TRP A 9 -1.26 -6.81 7.25
N ILE A 10 -0.29 -6.17 7.92
CA ILE A 10 -0.04 -4.73 7.80
C ILE A 10 0.27 -4.38 6.34
N ALA A 11 1.20 -5.08 5.71
CA ALA A 11 1.56 -4.85 4.31
C ALA A 11 0.37 -5.10 3.36
N PHE A 12 -0.43 -6.12 3.62
CA PHE A 12 -1.63 -6.42 2.82
C PHE A 12 -2.70 -5.32 2.94
N VAL A 13 -2.96 -4.84 4.16
CA VAL A 13 -3.90 -3.73 4.40
C VAL A 13 -3.41 -2.45 3.73
N LEU A 14 -2.13 -2.12 3.84
CA LEU A 14 -1.55 -0.97 3.14
C LEU A 14 -1.74 -1.06 1.62
N LEU A 15 -1.54 -2.23 1.02
CA LEU A 15 -1.80 -2.41 -0.41
C LEU A 15 -3.28 -2.23 -0.79
N LEU A 16 -4.21 -2.70 0.05
CA LEU A 16 -5.64 -2.45 -0.17
C LEU A 16 -5.96 -0.96 -0.09
N VAL A 17 -5.45 -0.27 0.93
CA VAL A 17 -5.59 1.19 1.08
C VAL A 17 -5.06 1.90 -0.16
N GLY A 18 -3.87 1.52 -0.65
CA GLY A 18 -3.32 2.09 -1.88
C GLY A 18 -4.17 1.83 -3.11
N ALA A 19 -4.71 0.62 -3.27
CA ALA A 19 -5.61 0.30 -4.38
C ALA A 19 -6.91 1.14 -4.35
N PHE A 20 -7.51 1.30 -3.16
CA PHE A 20 -8.72 2.12 -3.01
C PHE A 20 -8.43 3.61 -3.17
N ALA A 21 -7.30 4.11 -2.66
CA ALA A 21 -6.87 5.49 -2.86
C ALA A 21 -6.67 5.81 -4.34
N TRP A 22 -6.05 4.90 -5.10
CA TRP A 22 -5.88 5.06 -6.55
C TRP A 22 -7.23 5.02 -7.29
N ALA A 23 -8.13 4.12 -6.89
CA ALA A 23 -9.48 4.06 -7.45
C ALA A 23 -10.28 5.34 -7.17
N ALA A 24 -10.18 5.87 -5.96
CA ALA A 24 -10.79 7.15 -5.59
C ALA A 24 -10.23 8.30 -6.43
N PHE A 25 -8.90 8.41 -6.55
CA PHE A 25 -8.23 9.46 -7.34
C PHE A 25 -8.66 9.48 -8.81
N VAL A 26 -8.87 8.30 -9.43
CA VAL A 26 -9.37 8.21 -10.81
C VAL A 26 -10.81 8.72 -10.93
N THR A 27 -11.60 8.62 -9.87
CA THR A 27 -13.02 9.00 -9.85
C THR A 27 -13.30 10.37 -9.26
N ASP A 28 -12.33 11.00 -8.58
CA ASP A 28 -12.63 12.17 -7.75
C ASP A 28 -12.60 13.48 -8.54
N VAL A 29 -13.67 14.24 -8.33
CA VAL A 29 -13.98 15.56 -8.89
C VAL A 29 -14.60 16.34 -7.73
N ASN A 30 -13.83 16.71 -6.69
CA ASN A 30 -14.42 17.44 -5.57
C ASN A 30 -13.55 18.53 -4.93
N VAL A 31 -14.22 19.64 -4.63
CA VAL A 31 -13.66 20.97 -4.31
C VAL A 31 -13.27 21.11 -2.83
N LEU A 32 -13.56 20.11 -1.99
CA LEU A 32 -13.24 20.09 -0.56
C LEU A 32 -11.75 19.80 -0.29
N ASP A 33 -11.03 19.23 -1.25
CA ASP A 33 -9.59 18.92 -1.20
C ASP A 33 -8.73 20.16 -0.92
N ARG A 34 -9.03 21.30 -1.55
CA ARG A 34 -8.21 22.52 -1.44
C ARG A 34 -8.13 23.12 -0.04
N ALA A 35 -9.10 22.84 0.82
CA ALA A 35 -9.11 23.40 2.18
C ALA A 35 -8.27 22.57 3.17
N LEU A 36 -8.04 21.29 2.86
CA LEU A 36 -7.31 20.33 3.71
C LEU A 36 -5.92 19.97 3.16
N GLU A 37 -5.64 20.37 1.91
CA GLU A 37 -4.38 20.25 1.16
C GLU A 37 -3.11 20.41 2.02
N PRO A 38 -2.94 21.42 2.90
CA PRO A 38 -1.68 21.64 3.61
C PRO A 38 -1.32 20.56 4.64
N ILE A 39 -2.30 19.81 5.13
CA ILE A 39 -2.11 18.73 6.10
C ILE A 39 -2.19 17.37 5.41
N ALA A 40 -3.06 17.25 4.40
CA ALA A 40 -3.22 16.05 3.61
C ALA A 40 -1.93 15.70 2.83
N ASP A 41 -1.30 16.68 2.18
CA ASP A 41 -0.10 16.48 1.35
C ASP A 41 1.04 15.70 2.06
N PRO A 42 1.55 16.13 3.23
CA PRO A 42 2.64 15.41 3.88
C PRO A 42 2.21 14.05 4.45
N LEU A 43 0.93 13.88 4.79
CA LEU A 43 0.41 12.60 5.26
C LEU A 43 0.29 11.60 4.11
N ASP A 44 -0.18 12.07 2.95
CA ASP A 44 -0.31 11.29 1.73
C ASP A 44 1.05 10.79 1.24
N ASP A 45 2.08 11.64 1.27
CA ASP A 45 3.45 11.25 0.95
C ASP A 45 3.95 10.08 1.82
N VAL A 46 3.74 10.16 3.13
CA VAL A 46 4.13 9.09 4.07
C VAL A 46 3.34 7.80 3.77
N VAL A 47 2.02 7.91 3.58
CA VAL A 47 1.16 6.76 3.31
C VAL A 47 1.54 6.11 1.98
N PHE A 48 1.82 6.88 0.93
CA PHE A 48 2.25 6.35 -0.37
C PHE A 48 3.63 5.69 -0.31
N VAL A 49 4.58 6.23 0.45
CA VAL A 49 5.86 5.55 0.69
C VAL A 49 5.63 4.21 1.39
N LEU A 50 4.78 4.16 2.41
CA LEU A 50 4.46 2.91 3.12
C LEU A 50 3.77 1.88 2.20
N ILE A 51 2.85 2.32 1.33
CA ILE A 51 2.22 1.48 0.31
C ILE A 51 3.28 0.93 -0.67
N GLY A 52 4.18 1.79 -1.15
CA GLY A 52 5.28 1.40 -2.03
C GLY A 52 6.19 0.34 -1.40
N LEU A 53 6.60 0.56 -0.15
CA LEU A 53 7.39 -0.39 0.63
C LEU A 53 6.64 -1.71 0.86
N ALA A 54 5.33 -1.66 1.12
CA ALA A 54 4.49 -2.86 1.24
C ALA A 54 4.43 -3.66 -0.08
N GLY A 55 4.36 -2.97 -1.22
CA GLY A 55 4.45 -3.60 -2.54
C GLY A 55 5.79 -4.31 -2.77
N LEU A 56 6.90 -3.63 -2.50
CA LEU A 56 8.23 -4.21 -2.59
C LEU A 56 8.41 -5.40 -1.66
N TYR A 57 7.89 -5.33 -0.44
CA TYR A 57 7.89 -6.43 0.51
C TYR A 57 7.18 -7.68 -0.07
N TRP A 58 5.99 -7.50 -0.65
CA TRP A 58 5.24 -8.58 -1.26
C TRP A 58 5.94 -9.19 -2.49
N ILE A 59 6.55 -8.35 -3.34
CA ILE A 59 7.37 -8.82 -4.47
C ILE A 59 8.54 -9.67 -3.97
N GLY A 60 9.27 -9.19 -2.95
CA GLY A 60 10.37 -9.92 -2.34
C GLY A 60 9.91 -11.26 -1.76
N ARG A 61 8.76 -11.28 -1.08
CA ARG A 61 8.15 -12.50 -0.55
C ARG A 61 7.85 -13.53 -1.64
N VAL A 62 7.30 -13.10 -2.77
CA VAL A 62 7.00 -14.00 -3.89
C VAL A 62 8.29 -14.51 -4.53
N ALA A 63 9.21 -13.60 -4.87
CA ALA A 63 10.44 -13.94 -5.56
C ALA A 63 11.43 -14.80 -4.74
N VAL A 64 11.42 -14.68 -3.41
CA VAL A 64 12.31 -15.43 -2.50
C VAL A 64 11.62 -16.67 -1.94
N GLY A 65 10.32 -16.60 -1.63
CA GLY A 65 9.55 -17.72 -1.06
C GLY A 65 9.46 -18.94 -1.96
N ASP A 66 9.51 -18.75 -3.28
CA ASP A 66 9.49 -19.87 -4.26
C ASP A 66 10.85 -20.59 -4.40
N ARG A 67 11.93 -20.07 -3.80
CA ARG A 67 13.28 -20.66 -3.89
C ARG A 67 13.63 -21.61 -2.74
N ALA A 68 12.74 -21.82 -1.77
CA ALA A 68 12.97 -22.81 -0.71
C ALA A 68 12.76 -24.23 -1.28
N PRO A 69 13.79 -25.11 -1.27
CA PRO A 69 13.65 -26.47 -1.79
C PRO A 69 12.62 -27.21 -0.93
N ARG A 70 11.55 -27.71 -1.58
CA ARG A 70 10.61 -28.65 -0.98
C ARG A 70 11.42 -29.88 -0.57
N ARG A 71 11.68 -30.03 0.73
CA ARG A 71 12.08 -31.29 1.35
C ARG A 71 10.85 -32.00 1.87
#